data_AF-D0LKU1-F1
#
_entry.id   AF-D0LKU1-F1
#
_cell.length_a   1.000
_cell.length_b   1.000
_cell.length_c   1.000
_cell.angle_alpha   90.00
_cell.angle_beta   90.00
_cell.angle_gamma   90.00
#
_symmetry.space_group_name_H-M   'P 1'
#
loop_
_entity.id
_entity.type
_entity.pdbx_description
1 polymer ?
#
loop_
_entity_poly.entity_id
_entity_poly.type
_entity_poly.pdbx_seq_one_letter_code
_entity_poly.pdbx_strand_id
1 'polypeptide(L)'
;MNDFAAQTVRYVRAALGVELGYDSDTLPVLDHYLRSVPEDESAALHLVVTTAGAYFGEVVRHELGGLWEIDELEPIEWRLRLPSGISVAPAGMVAAVIAHNDGLEDIETGLQVPPRLEHHVESTLERMSQVTEEEYYSLCGRFDTLAHVQGVLAGIAAEERRQKLN
;
A
#
# COMPACT_ATOMS: atom_id res chain seq x y z
N MET A 1 -2.56 -11.44 -10.52
CA MET A 1 -1.79 -10.36 -9.87
C MET A 1 -0.72 -9.74 -10.76
N ASN A 2 0.32 -10.46 -11.19
CA ASN A 2 1.37 -9.90 -12.06
C ASN A 2 0.82 -9.25 -13.33
N ASP A 3 -0.20 -9.85 -13.95
CA ASP A 3 -0.86 -9.29 -15.13
C ASP A 3 -1.58 -7.96 -14.85
N PHE A 4 -2.15 -7.81 -13.65
CA PHE A 4 -2.80 -6.58 -13.19
C PHE A 4 -1.76 -5.50 -12.92
N ALA A 5 -0.67 -5.83 -12.23
CA ALA A 5 0.41 -4.88 -11.98
C ALA A 5 1.05 -4.40 -13.30
N ALA A 6 1.28 -5.31 -14.25
CA ALA A 6 1.75 -4.97 -15.58
C ALA A 6 0.78 -4.08 -16.37
N GLN A 7 -0.52 -4.16 -16.08
CA GLN A 7 -1.53 -3.29 -16.69
C GLN A 7 -1.38 -1.83 -16.22
N THR A 8 -1.06 -1.59 -14.96
CA THR A 8 -0.76 -0.23 -14.45
C THR A 8 0.44 0.37 -15.14
N VAL A 9 1.52 -0.41 -15.34
CA VAL A 9 2.70 0.04 -16.08
C VAL A 9 2.30 0.50 -17.49
N ARG A 10 1.41 -0.24 -18.17
CA ARG A 10 0.89 0.14 -19.49
C ARG A 10 0.07 1.43 -19.45
N TYR A 11 -0.81 1.59 -18.46
CA TYR A 11 -1.62 2.81 -18.31
C TYR A 11 -0.76 4.05 -18.06
N VAL A 12 0.17 3.97 -17.10
CA VAL A 12 1.06 5.08 -16.76
C VAL A 12 1.98 5.44 -17.93
N ARG A 13 2.53 4.43 -18.63
CA ARG A 13 3.33 4.68 -19.84
C ARG A 13 2.53 5.34 -20.95
N ALA A 14 1.27 4.96 -21.14
CA ALA A 14 0.41 5.56 -22.15
C ALA A 14 0.04 7.02 -21.81
N ALA A 15 -0.20 7.31 -20.53
CA ALA A 15 -0.61 8.64 -20.07
C ALA A 15 0.55 9.62 -19.92
N LEU A 16 1.68 9.18 -19.34
CA LEU A 16 2.79 10.04 -18.92
C LEU A 16 4.09 9.80 -19.71
N GLY A 17 4.17 8.74 -20.52
CA GLY A 17 5.39 8.39 -21.25
C GLY A 17 6.52 7.82 -20.38
N VAL A 18 6.24 7.53 -19.10
CA VAL A 18 7.20 7.00 -18.12
C VAL A 18 6.93 5.53 -17.84
N GLU A 19 7.99 4.74 -17.69
CA GLU A 19 7.90 3.32 -17.29
C GLU A 19 8.11 3.20 -15.79
N LEU A 20 7.21 2.46 -15.13
CA LEU A 20 7.25 2.21 -13.69
C LEU A 20 8.19 1.03 -13.37
N GLY A 21 8.97 1.16 -12.29
CA GLY A 21 10.14 0.31 -11.98
C GLY A 21 9.90 -0.88 -11.06
N TYR A 22 8.70 -1.01 -10.47
CA TYR A 22 8.40 -1.92 -9.36
C TYR A 22 9.26 -1.68 -8.10
N ASP A 23 9.62 -0.41 -7.88
CA ASP A 23 10.39 0.11 -6.77
C ASP A 23 9.66 1.32 -6.14
N SER A 24 10.14 1.75 -4.97
CA SER A 24 9.61 2.95 -4.31
C SER A 24 9.88 4.23 -5.09
N ASP A 25 10.97 4.28 -5.85
CA ASP A 25 11.43 5.47 -6.58
C ASP A 25 10.43 5.95 -7.65
N THR A 26 9.62 5.03 -8.17
CA THR A 26 8.60 5.32 -9.18
C THR A 26 7.19 5.55 -8.61
N LEU A 27 6.99 5.43 -7.29
CA LEU A 27 5.70 5.72 -6.64
C LEU A 27 5.22 7.17 -6.83
N PRO A 28 6.07 8.21 -6.77
CA PRO A 28 5.63 9.58 -7.04
C PRO A 28 5.02 9.77 -8.44
N VAL A 29 5.49 8.99 -9.43
CA VAL A 29 4.92 9.02 -10.80
C VAL A 29 3.54 8.37 -10.80
N LEU A 30 3.36 7.27 -10.08
CA LEU A 30 2.05 6.64 -9.93
C LEU A 30 1.08 7.55 -9.17
N ASP A 31 1.51 8.21 -8.09
CA ASP A 31 0.71 9.19 -7.36
C ASP A 31 0.23 10.32 -8.28
N HIS A 32 1.13 10.86 -9.11
CA HIS A 32 0.78 11.88 -10.08
C HIS A 32 -0.27 11.39 -11.09
N TYR A 33 -0.11 10.16 -11.61
CA TYR A 33 -1.09 9.55 -12.50
C TYR A 33 -2.46 9.38 -11.82
N LEU A 34 -2.51 8.83 -10.61
CA LEU A 34 -3.75 8.53 -9.90
C LEU A 34 -4.57 9.79 -9.61
N ARG A 35 -3.91 10.92 -9.29
CA ARG A 35 -4.57 12.22 -9.09
C ARG A 35 -5.20 12.80 -10.37
N SER A 36 -4.90 12.24 -11.54
CA SER A 36 -5.51 12.64 -12.81
C SER A 36 -6.67 11.73 -13.24
N VAL A 37 -6.94 10.67 -12.48
CA VAL A 37 -8.00 9.71 -12.78
C VAL A 37 -9.36 10.29 -12.37
N PRO A 38 -10.35 10.35 -13.27
CA PRO A 38 -11.70 10.81 -12.93
C PRO A 38 -12.44 9.86 -11.97
N GLU A 39 -13.17 10.41 -11.00
CA GLU A 39 -13.93 9.65 -9.99
C GLU A 39 -15.31 9.17 -10.48
N ASP A 40 -15.80 9.69 -11.61
CA ASP A 40 -17.18 9.56 -12.09
C ASP A 40 -17.45 8.33 -12.98
N GLU A 41 -16.41 7.60 -13.40
CA GLU A 41 -16.53 6.40 -14.25
C GLU A 41 -16.33 5.10 -13.45
N SER A 42 -17.37 4.61 -12.77
CA SER A 42 -17.22 3.51 -11.78
C SER A 42 -16.48 2.27 -12.30
N ALA A 43 -16.83 1.74 -13.49
CA ALA A 43 -16.19 0.54 -14.01
C ALA A 43 -14.70 0.74 -14.40
N ALA A 44 -14.37 1.88 -14.99
CA ALA A 44 -13.00 2.22 -15.34
C ALA A 44 -12.17 2.50 -14.08
N LEU A 45 -12.78 3.20 -13.11
CA LEU A 45 -12.20 3.49 -11.81
C LEU A 45 -11.87 2.20 -11.04
N HIS A 46 -12.79 1.25 -10.95
CA HIS A 46 -12.54 -0.06 -10.32
C HIS A 46 -11.36 -0.79 -10.95
N LEU A 47 -11.23 -0.74 -12.29
CA LEU A 47 -10.11 -1.37 -12.99
C LEU A 47 -8.78 -0.67 -12.68
N VAL A 48 -8.76 0.66 -12.66
CA VAL A 48 -7.56 1.43 -12.29
C VAL A 48 -7.17 1.14 -10.84
N VAL A 49 -8.12 1.18 -9.91
CA VAL A 49 -7.93 0.86 -8.49
C VAL A 49 -7.34 -0.54 -8.32
N THR A 50 -7.93 -1.54 -8.97
CA THR A 50 -7.49 -2.93 -8.89
C THR A 50 -6.08 -3.12 -9.46
N THR A 51 -5.84 -2.60 -10.66
CA THR A 51 -4.54 -2.75 -11.33
C THR A 51 -3.45 -2.02 -10.56
N ALA A 52 -3.66 -0.75 -10.21
CA ALA A 52 -2.70 0.06 -9.47
C ALA A 52 -2.50 -0.46 -8.04
N GLY A 53 -3.53 -1.02 -7.40
CA GLY A 53 -3.41 -1.72 -6.14
C GLY A 53 -2.49 -2.94 -6.26
N ALA A 54 -2.66 -3.76 -7.30
CA ALA A 54 -1.75 -4.87 -7.57
C ALA A 54 -0.30 -4.40 -7.80
N TYR A 55 -0.10 -3.31 -8.55
CA TYR A 55 1.24 -2.72 -8.74
C TYR A 55 1.84 -2.24 -7.40
N PHE A 56 1.09 -1.46 -6.63
CA PHE A 56 1.57 -0.94 -5.35
C PHE A 56 1.90 -2.07 -4.36
N GLY A 57 1.06 -3.10 -4.28
CA GLY A 57 1.34 -4.26 -3.46
C GLY A 57 2.58 -5.03 -3.92
N GLU A 58 2.88 -5.08 -5.21
CA GLU A 58 4.14 -5.68 -5.71
C GLU A 58 5.37 -4.85 -5.33
N VAL A 59 5.29 -3.52 -5.38
CA VAL A 59 6.36 -2.64 -4.86
C VAL A 59 6.60 -2.93 -3.37
N VAL A 60 5.53 -2.95 -2.57
CA VAL A 60 5.63 -3.26 -1.13
C VAL A 60 6.21 -4.67 -0.92
N ARG A 61 5.76 -5.67 -1.68
CA ARG A 61 6.26 -7.04 -1.57
C ARG A 61 7.74 -7.16 -1.94
N HIS A 62 8.21 -6.44 -2.95
CA HIS A 62 9.61 -6.47 -3.38
C HIS A 62 10.54 -5.84 -2.34
N GLU A 63 10.14 -4.69 -1.78
CA GLU A 63 10.98 -3.92 -0.87
C GLU A 63 10.89 -4.40 0.59
N LEU A 64 9.68 -4.72 1.06
CA LEU A 64 9.40 -5.06 2.47
C LEU A 64 9.11 -6.56 2.68
N GLY A 65 9.03 -7.34 1.62
CA GLY A 65 8.58 -8.73 1.66
C GLY A 65 7.07 -8.85 1.88
N GLY A 66 6.63 -10.05 2.21
CA GLY A 66 5.22 -10.35 2.48
C GLY A 66 4.63 -11.38 1.53
N LEU A 67 3.39 -11.75 1.83
CA LEU A 67 2.64 -12.79 1.14
C LEU A 67 1.26 -12.25 0.78
N TRP A 68 0.86 -12.48 -0.47
CA TRP A 68 -0.47 -12.11 -0.94
C TRP A 68 -1.54 -13.06 -0.37
N GLU A 69 -2.64 -12.47 0.04
CA GLU A 69 -3.87 -13.12 0.46
C GLU A 69 -4.90 -12.81 -0.62
N ILE A 70 -5.14 -13.80 -1.47
CA ILE A 70 -5.87 -13.65 -2.73
C ILE A 70 -7.29 -14.17 -2.53
N ASP A 71 -8.26 -13.33 -2.81
CA ASP A 71 -9.63 -13.74 -3.11
C ASP A 71 -9.75 -13.98 -4.63
N GLU A 72 -10.14 -15.18 -5.05
CA GLU A 72 -10.18 -15.53 -6.48
C GLU A 72 -11.29 -14.79 -7.25
N LEU A 73 -12.30 -14.28 -6.55
CA LEU A 73 -13.48 -13.64 -7.15
C LEU A 73 -13.35 -12.12 -7.17
N GLU A 74 -12.72 -11.54 -6.14
CA GLU A 74 -12.68 -10.09 -5.94
C GLU A 74 -11.22 -9.58 -5.84
N PRO A 75 -10.57 -9.26 -6.98
CA PRO A 75 -9.21 -8.73 -6.98
C PRO A 75 -8.98 -7.45 -6.17
N ILE A 76 -10.05 -6.70 -5.93
CA ILE A 76 -10.04 -5.47 -5.14
C ILE A 76 -9.88 -5.75 -3.64
N GLU A 77 -10.24 -6.95 -3.19
CA GLU A 77 -10.15 -7.41 -1.80
C GLU A 77 -8.79 -8.06 -1.47
N TRP A 78 -7.87 -8.12 -2.44
CA TRP A 78 -6.55 -8.71 -2.20
C TRP A 78 -5.79 -7.93 -1.14
N ARG A 79 -5.20 -8.68 -0.21
CA ARG A 79 -4.37 -8.12 0.84
C ARG A 79 -2.94 -8.60 0.76
N LEU A 80 -2.01 -7.80 1.26
CA LEU A 80 -0.63 -8.19 1.43
C LEU A 80 -0.31 -8.29 2.92
N ARG A 81 -0.03 -9.52 3.38
CA ARG A 81 0.43 -9.77 4.75
C ARG A 81 1.94 -9.62 4.83
N LEU A 82 2.39 -8.62 5.57
CA LEU A 82 3.79 -8.29 5.79
C LEU A 82 4.44 -9.22 6.83
N PRO A 83 5.78 -9.31 6.88
CA PRO A 83 6.49 -10.20 7.82
C PRO A 83 6.16 -9.98 9.30
N SER A 84 5.82 -8.75 9.71
CA SER A 84 5.38 -8.48 11.09
C SER A 84 4.02 -9.11 11.45
N GLY A 85 3.22 -9.46 10.45
CA GLY A 85 1.85 -9.95 10.56
C GLY A 85 0.78 -8.89 10.25
N ILE A 86 1.17 -7.63 10.04
CA ILE A 86 0.28 -6.57 9.54
C ILE A 86 -0.20 -6.93 8.14
N SER A 87 -1.48 -6.75 7.85
CA SER A 87 -2.05 -6.96 6.52
C SER A 87 -2.55 -5.63 5.96
N VAL A 88 -2.21 -5.32 4.72
CA VAL A 88 -2.59 -4.07 4.04
C VAL A 88 -3.51 -4.36 2.87
N ALA A 89 -4.42 -3.44 2.53
CA ALA A 89 -5.26 -3.50 1.34
C ALA A 89 -4.76 -2.48 0.29
N PRO A 90 -3.92 -2.91 -0.68
CA PRO A 90 -3.31 -1.99 -1.64
C PRO A 90 -4.33 -1.27 -2.53
N ALA A 91 -5.40 -1.95 -2.94
CA ALA A 91 -6.46 -1.36 -3.75
C ALA A 91 -7.19 -0.23 -3.00
N GLY A 92 -7.54 -0.43 -1.73
CA GLY A 92 -8.13 0.63 -0.93
C GLY A 92 -7.21 1.82 -0.70
N MET A 93 -5.91 1.60 -0.52
CA MET A 93 -4.94 2.71 -0.45
C MET A 93 -4.89 3.52 -1.75
N VAL A 94 -4.98 2.86 -2.91
CA VAL A 94 -5.09 3.54 -4.21
C VAL A 94 -6.40 4.31 -4.33
N ALA A 95 -7.52 3.70 -3.93
CA ALA A 95 -8.81 4.35 -3.95
C ALA A 95 -8.81 5.65 -3.12
N ALA A 96 -8.17 5.64 -1.95
CA ALA A 96 -7.99 6.82 -1.10
C ALA A 96 -7.14 7.92 -1.77
N VAL A 97 -6.15 7.56 -2.60
CA VAL A 97 -5.37 8.56 -3.37
C VAL A 97 -6.23 9.22 -4.45
N ILE A 98 -7.02 8.42 -5.19
CA ILE A 98 -7.88 8.95 -6.26
C ILE A 98 -8.98 9.84 -5.68
N ALA A 99 -9.68 9.37 -4.64
CA ALA A 99 -10.80 10.09 -4.02
C ALA A 99 -10.36 11.22 -3.07
N HIS A 100 -9.06 11.31 -2.77
CA HIS A 100 -8.47 12.24 -1.81
C HIS A 100 -9.19 12.27 -0.46
N ASN A 101 -9.64 11.10 0.00
CA ASN A 101 -10.39 10.89 1.23
C ASN A 101 -10.18 9.42 1.70
N ASP A 102 -10.94 8.97 2.70
CA ASP A 102 -10.80 7.60 3.26
C ASP A 102 -11.16 6.44 2.29
N GLY A 103 -11.37 6.70 0.99
CA GLY A 103 -11.59 5.71 -0.05
C GLY A 103 -12.91 5.87 -0.80
N LEU A 104 -13.17 4.95 -1.72
CA LEU A 104 -14.50 4.78 -2.31
C LEU A 104 -15.39 3.99 -1.34
N GLU A 105 -16.70 4.23 -1.39
CA GLU A 105 -17.68 3.44 -0.63
C GLU A 105 -17.45 1.93 -0.87
N ASP A 106 -17.52 1.14 0.19
CA ASP A 106 -17.34 -0.32 0.20
C ASP A 106 -15.93 -0.87 -0.09
N ILE A 107 -14.88 -0.03 -0.17
CA ILE A 107 -13.49 -0.51 -0.30
C ILE A 107 -12.72 -0.36 1.02
N GLU A 108 -12.12 -1.45 1.51
CA GLU A 108 -11.30 -1.40 2.72
C GLU A 108 -9.96 -0.68 2.48
N THR A 109 -9.74 0.48 3.10
CA THR A 109 -8.54 1.34 2.87
C THR A 109 -7.46 1.24 3.96
N GLY A 110 -7.64 0.31 4.92
CA GLY A 110 -6.92 0.29 6.19
C GLY A 110 -5.84 -0.77 6.36
N LEU A 111 -5.07 -0.57 7.43
CA LEU A 111 -4.15 -1.56 7.99
C LEU A 111 -4.92 -2.49 8.93
N GLN A 112 -4.77 -3.79 8.74
CA GLN A 112 -5.16 -4.78 9.74
C GLN A 112 -3.94 -5.10 10.60
N VAL A 113 -4.00 -4.68 11.86
CA VAL A 113 -2.93 -4.87 12.83
C VAL A 113 -3.32 -5.99 13.79
N PRO A 114 -2.48 -7.02 14.00
CA PRO A 114 -2.74 -8.03 15.02
C PRO A 114 -2.84 -7.38 16.41
N PRO A 115 -3.75 -7.81 17.31
CA PRO A 115 -3.94 -7.16 18.62
C PRO A 115 -2.66 -7.02 19.45
N ARG A 116 -1.78 -8.03 19.37
CA ARG A 116 -0.46 -8.02 20.04
C ARG A 116 0.50 -6.91 19.56
N LEU A 117 0.20 -6.28 18.43
CA LEU A 117 1.04 -5.25 17.80
C LEU A 117 0.41 -3.86 17.85
N GLU A 118 -0.86 -3.72 18.22
CA GLU A 118 -1.60 -2.43 18.19
C GLU A 118 -0.82 -1.33 18.92
N HIS A 119 -0.48 -1.55 20.18
CA HIS A 119 0.27 -0.58 20.98
C HIS A 119 1.63 -0.21 20.37
N HIS A 120 2.32 -1.16 19.75
CA HIS A 120 3.62 -0.90 19.11
C HIS A 120 3.48 -0.09 17.83
N VAL A 121 2.42 -0.33 17.05
CA VAL A 121 2.10 0.44 15.84
C VAL A 121 1.68 1.85 16.23
N GLU A 122 0.72 2.01 17.15
CA GLU A 122 0.27 3.31 17.66
C GLU A 122 1.44 4.14 18.18
N SER A 123 2.23 3.58 19.10
CA SER A 123 3.41 4.26 19.65
C SER A 123 4.42 4.65 18.57
N THR A 124 4.48 3.90 17.47
CA THR A 124 5.39 4.21 16.35
C THR A 124 4.86 5.37 15.53
N LEU A 125 3.58 5.35 15.18
CA LEU A 125 2.92 6.42 14.45
C LEU A 125 2.93 7.74 15.24
N GLU A 126 2.72 7.70 16.56
CA GLU A 126 2.77 8.89 17.43
C GLU A 126 4.13 9.60 17.44
N ARG A 127 5.22 8.87 17.19
CA ARG A 127 6.58 9.43 17.13
C ARG A 127 6.92 9.98 15.74
N MET A 128 6.15 9.62 14.72
CA MET A 128 6.34 10.15 13.38
C MET A 128 5.86 11.60 13.34
N SER A 129 6.50 12.41 12.50
CA SER A 129 6.05 13.78 12.28
C SER A 129 4.68 13.80 11.62
N GLN A 130 3.89 14.83 11.93
CA GLN A 130 2.66 15.08 11.16
C GLN A 130 3.02 15.30 9.70
N VAL A 131 2.25 14.67 8.82
CA VAL A 131 2.37 14.82 7.37
C VAL A 131 1.29 15.77 6.87
N THR A 132 1.54 16.40 5.73
CA THR A 132 0.52 17.15 5.02
C THR A 132 -0.60 16.20 4.53
N GLU A 133 -1.77 16.76 4.22
CA GLU A 133 -2.87 15.99 3.63
C GLU A 133 -2.47 15.34 2.30
N GLU A 134 -1.64 16.03 1.51
CA GLU A 134 -1.10 15.51 0.25
C GLU A 134 -0.22 14.27 0.47
N GLU A 135 0.62 14.29 1.50
CA GLU A 135 1.47 13.15 1.87
C GLU A 135 0.64 12.01 2.47
N TYR A 136 -0.41 12.32 3.23
CA TYR A 136 -1.35 11.33 3.79
C TYR A 136 -2.08 10.55 2.70
N TYR A 137 -2.51 11.24 1.63
CA TYR A 137 -3.10 10.65 0.42
C TYR A 137 -2.05 10.48 -0.69
N SER A 138 -0.91 9.89 -0.36
CA SER A 138 0.09 9.44 -1.33
C SER A 138 0.50 7.99 -1.08
N LEU A 139 0.73 7.23 -2.16
CA LEU A 139 1.31 5.90 -2.09
C LEU A 139 2.76 5.96 -1.61
N CYS A 140 3.50 6.99 -2.01
CA CYS A 140 4.87 7.21 -1.53
C CYS A 140 4.91 7.37 0.01
N GLY A 141 4.09 8.26 0.58
CA GLY A 141 4.02 8.46 2.02
C GLY A 141 3.49 7.24 2.79
N ARG A 142 2.53 6.51 2.21
CA ARG A 142 2.06 5.23 2.76
C ARG A 142 3.16 4.18 2.76
N PHE A 143 3.94 4.09 1.69
CA PHE A 143 5.09 3.19 1.62
C PHE A 143 6.13 3.52 2.69
N ASP A 144 6.51 4.78 2.84
CA ASP A 144 7.49 5.21 3.85
C ASP A 144 7.02 4.88 5.27
N THR A 145 5.72 5.08 5.53
CA THR A 145 5.09 4.72 6.80
C THR A 145 5.15 3.21 7.04
N LEU A 146 4.79 2.40 6.03
CA LEU A 146 4.87 0.94 6.11
C LEU A 146 6.31 0.45 6.35
N ALA A 147 7.27 1.00 5.63
CA ALA A 147 8.68 0.67 5.75
C ALA A 147 9.20 0.98 7.16
N HIS A 148 8.87 2.17 7.69
CA HIS A 148 9.25 2.57 9.05
C HIS A 148 8.64 1.64 10.11
N VAL A 149 7.34 1.38 10.02
CA VAL A 149 6.63 0.49 10.95
C VAL A 149 7.19 -0.93 10.89
N GLN A 150 7.44 -1.50 9.70
CA GLN A 150 8.06 -2.81 9.57
C GLN A 150 9.45 -2.86 10.21
N GLY A 151 10.28 -1.83 9.99
CA GLY A 151 11.61 -1.74 10.59
C GLY A 151 11.58 -1.76 12.11
N VAL A 152 10.69 -0.96 12.73
CA VAL A 152 10.53 -0.92 14.18
C VAL A 152 10.06 -2.26 14.74
N LEU A 153 9.02 -2.86 14.13
CA LEU A 153 8.46 -4.13 14.59
C LEU A 153 9.46 -5.29 14.45
N ALA A 154 10.26 -5.31 13.37
CA ALA A 154 11.32 -6.28 13.20
C ALA A 154 12.39 -6.17 14.30
N GLY A 155 12.74 -4.94 14.69
CA GLY A 155 13.64 -4.66 15.81
C GLY A 155 13.12 -5.20 17.14
N ILE A 156 11.83 -4.96 17.45
CA ILE A 156 11.18 -5.48 18.67
C ILE A 156 11.20 -7.01 18.68
N ALA A 157 10.80 -7.65 17.59
CA ALA A 157 10.78 -9.11 17.50
C ALA A 157 12.17 -9.74 17.62
N ALA A 158 13.21 -9.07 17.11
CA ALA A 158 14.60 -9.52 17.27
C ALA A 158 15.05 -9.46 18.74
N GLU A 159 14.70 -8.39 19.45
CA GLU A 159 15.04 -8.21 20.86
C GLU A 159 14.34 -9.25 21.76
N GLU A 160 13.05 -9.50 21.55
CA GLU A 160 12.31 -10.53 22.27
C GLU A 160 12.90 -11.94 22.08
N ARG A 161 13.30 -12.27 20.84
CA ARG A 161 13.94 -13.56 20.54
C ARG A 161 15.27 -13.70 21.27
N ARG A 162 16.07 -12.64 21.32
CA ARG A 162 17.36 -12.61 22.04
C ARG A 162 17.17 -12.81 23.54
N GLN A 163 16.14 -12.22 24.13
CA GLN A 163 15.83 -12.38 25.56
C GLN A 163 15.35 -13.78 25.91
N LYS A 164 14.64 -14.49 25.00
CA LYS A 164 14.19 -15.88 25.21
C LYS A 164 15.29 -16.93 25.08
N LEU A 165 16.44 -16.57 24.52
CA LEU A 165 17.59 -17.45 24.30
C LEU A 165 18.66 -17.33 25.39
N ASN A 166 18.54 -16.33 26.28
CA ASN A 166 19.40 -16.13 27.46
C ASN A 166 18.70 -16.65 28.72
#